data_AF-A0A0K9NJN6-F1
#
_entry.id   AF-A0A0K9NJN6-F1
#
_cell.length_a   1.000
_cell.length_b   1.000
_cell.length_c   1.000
_cell.angle_alpha   90.00
_cell.angle_beta   90.00
_cell.angle_gamma   90.00
#
_symmetry.space_group_name_H-M   'P 1'
#
loop_
_entity.id
_entity.type
_entity.pdbx_description
1 polymer ?
#
loop_
_entity_poly.entity_id
_entity_poly.type
_entity_poly.pdbx_seq_one_letter_code
_entity_poly.pdbx_strand_id
1 'polypeptide(L)' 'MFKCFSVEFTVAYEDKDGDWMLAGDVPWKMFVCSCKRLRIMKDQSIN' A
#
# COMPACT_ATOMS: atom_id res chain seq x y z
N MET A 1 11.55 -20.93 11.88
CA MET A 1 11.05 -19.55 11.79
C MET A 1 10.71 -19.31 10.33
N PHE A 2 9.43 -19.35 9.97
CA PHE A 2 9.01 -19.13 8.58
C PHE A 2 9.33 -17.68 8.22
N LYS A 3 10.34 -17.51 7.36
CA LYS A 3 10.69 -16.23 6.77
C LYS A 3 9.55 -15.90 5.81
N CYS A 4 8.56 -15.15 6.28
CA CYS A 4 7.56 -14.54 5.41
C CYS A 4 8.36 -13.84 4.31
N PHE A 5 8.13 -14.23 3.06
CA PHE A 5 8.76 -13.63 1.89
C PHE A 5 8.70 -12.12 2.07
N SER A 6 9.87 -11.47 2.12
CA SER A 6 9.92 -10.01 2.11
C SER A 6 9.12 -9.60 0.89
N VAL A 7 7.97 -8.96 1.11
CA VAL A 7 7.09 -8.58 0.00
C VAL A 7 7.88 -7.63 -0.88
N GLU A 8 8.26 -8.09 -2.07
CA GLU A 8 9.03 -7.28 -3.01
C GLU A 8 8.27 -6.04 -3.48
N PHE A 9 6.98 -5.96 -3.15
CA PHE A 9 6.11 -4.91 -3.57
C PHE A 9 5.33 -4.32 -2.41
N THR A 10 5.34 -2.99 -2.34
CA THR A 10 4.50 -2.20 -1.46
C THR A 10 3.39 -1.56 -2.28
N VAL A 11 2.19 -1.47 -1.70
CA VAL A 11 1.05 -0.79 -2.32
C VAL A 11 0.78 0.51 -1.58
N ALA A 12 0.80 1.61 -2.30
CA ALA A 12 0.31 2.90 -1.83
C ALA A 12 -0.96 3.27 -2.60
N TYR A 13 -1.81 4.11 -2.00
CA TYR A 13 -2.98 4.66 -2.65
C TYR A 13 -3.08 6.16 -2.43
N GLU A 14 -3.61 6.87 -3.42
CA GLU A 14 -3.97 8.29 -3.30
C GLU A 14 -5.37 8.36 -2.69
N ASP A 15 -5.53 9.09 -1.60
CA ASP A 15 -6.82 9.21 -0.91
C ASP A 15 -7.69 10.37 -1.45
N LYS A 16 -8.76 10.70 -0.72
CA LYS A 16 -9.72 11.73 -1.12
C LYS A 16 -9.15 13.15 -1.03
N ASP A 17 -8.13 13.37 -0.22
CA ASP A 17 -7.50 14.65 0.03
C ASP A 17 -6.27 14.84 -0.88
N GLY A 18 -5.88 13.77 -1.60
CA GLY A 18 -4.76 13.77 -2.55
C GLY A 18 -3.45 13.28 -1.93
N ASP A 19 -3.52 12.78 -0.69
CA ASP A 19 -2.37 12.27 0.04
C ASP A 19 -2.07 10.82 -0.37
N TRP A 20 -0.78 10.47 -0.39
CA TRP A 20 -0.33 9.11 -0.63
C TRP A 20 -0.19 8.35 0.69
N MET A 21 -0.98 7.30 0.84
CA MET A 21 -1.06 6.46 2.03
C MET A 21 -0.63 5.02 1.71
N LEU A 22 -0.05 4.31 2.67
CA LEU A 22 0.22 2.88 2.53
C LEU A 22 -1.07 2.08 2.70
N ALA A 23 -1.28 1.09 1.82
CA ALA A 23 -2.45 0.22 1.92
C ALA A 23 -2.27 -0.75 3.10
N GLY A 24 -3.28 -0.84 3.97
CA GLY A 24 -3.32 -1.78 5.10
C GLY A 24 -3.57 -1.15 6.47
N ASP A 25 -3.37 0.16 6.61
CA ASP A 25 -3.46 0.82 7.93
C ASP A 25 -4.88 1.25 8.32
N VAL A 26 -5.82 1.32 7.36
CA VAL A 26 -7.18 1.80 7.58
C VAL A 26 -8.24 0.71 7.33
N PRO A 27 -9.42 0.80 7.96
CA PRO A 27 -10.52 -0.12 7.68
C PRO A 27 -10.87 -0.18 6.19
N TRP A 28 -11.20 -1.38 5.71
CA TRP A 28 -11.53 -1.62 4.30
C TRP A 28 -12.58 -0.65 3.74
N LYS A 29 -13.63 -0.37 4.52
CA LYS A 29 -14.68 0.56 4.11
C LYS A 29 -14.16 1.99 3.93
N MET A 30 -13.22 2.44 4.76
CA MET A 30 -12.60 3.76 4.60
C MET A 30 -11.72 3.79 3.36
N PHE A 31 -10.89 2.77 3.17
CA PHE A 31 -10.05 2.63 1.98
C PHE A 31 -10.86 2.70 0.69
N VAL A 32 -11.92 1.88 0.56
CA VAL A 32 -12.75 1.84 -0.65
C VAL A 32 -13.47 3.17 -0.89
N CYS A 33 -13.84 3.88 0.17
CA CYS A 33 -14.52 5.18 0.04
C CYS A 33 -13.57 6.35 -0.29
N SER A 34 -12.27 6.25 -0.01
CA SER A 34 -11.32 7.35 -0.23
C SER A 34 -10.34 7.13 -1.38
N CYS A 35 -10.04 5.89 -1.74
CA CYS A 35 -9.02 5.56 -2.74
C CYS A 35 -9.39 6.07 -4.14
N LYS A 36 -8.56 6.98 -4.67
CA LYS A 36 -8.64 7.51 -6.04
C LYS A 36 -7.69 6.81 -7.00
N ARG A 37 -6.50 6.40 -6.54
CA ARG A 37 -5.46 5.74 -7.35
C ARG A 37 -4.69 4.72 -6.55
N LEU A 38 -4.16 3.71 -7.23
CA LEU A 38 -3.26 2.70 -6.65
C LEU A 38 -1.89 2.77 -7.31
N ARG A 39 -0.85 2.56 -6.51
CA ARG A 39 0.53 2.47 -6.96
C ARG A 39 1.20 1.25 -6.33
N ILE A 40 1.76 0.40 -7.18
CA ILE A 40 2.58 -0.74 -6.77
C ILE A 40 4.05 -0.32 -6.94
N MET A 41 4.85 -0.48 -5.89
CA MET A 41 6.25 -0.07 -5.85
C MET A 41 7.12 -1.28 -5.54
N LYS A 42 8.16 -1.51 -6.34
CA LYS A 42 9.17 -2.52 -6.01
C LYS A 42 10.05 -2.00 -4.87
N ASP A 43 10.24 -2.80 -3.84
CA ASP A 43 11.20 -2.54 -2.79
C ASP A 43 12.62 -2.70 -3.35
N GLN A 44 13.37 -1.60 -3.39
CA GLN A 44 14.75 -1.58 -3.90
C GLN A 44 15.77 -2.09 -2.87
N SER A 45 15.35 -2.35 -1.64
CA SER A 45 16.20 -2.95 -0.60
C SER A 45 16.38 -4.47 -0.77
N ILE A 46 15.56 -5.11 -1.60
CA ILE A 46 15.69 -6.50 -2.00
C ILE A 46 16.40 -6.51 -3.37
N ASN A 47 17.71 -6.70 -3.34
CA ASN A 47 18.58 -6.80 -4.51
C ASN A 47 19.23 -8.19 -4.55
#